data_AF-A0A528MY87-F1
#
_entry.id   AF-A0A528MY87-F1
#
_cell.length_a   1.000
_cell.length_b   1.000
_cell.length_c   1.000
_cell.angle_alpha   90.00
_cell.angle_beta   90.00
_cell.angle_gamma   90.00
#
_symmetry.space_group_name_H-M   'P 1'
#
loop_
_entity.id
_entity.type
_entity.pdbx_description
1 polymer ?
#
loop_
_entity_poly.entity_id
_entity_poly.type
_entity_poly.pdbx_seq_one_letter_code
_entity_poly.pdbx_strand_id
1 'polypeptide(L)' 'DRDRDLFYRINSDERVMEFFPFRRDRAAADAKMDEFRAWIAEDGYGFAAAEIIETRQCIGFVGLLDPD' A
#
# COMPACT_ATOMS: atom_id res chain seq x y z
N ASP A 1 -1.33 -10.76 0.57
CA ASP A 1 -0.25 -11.40 1.36
C ASP A 1 1.14 -11.19 0.78
N ARG A 2 1.42 -11.56 -0.48
CA ARG A 2 2.78 -11.41 -1.07
C ARG A 2 3.37 -10.00 -0.93
N ASP A 3 2.55 -8.97 -1.08
CA ASP A 3 3.04 -7.58 -1.14
C ASP A 3 3.08 -6.88 0.24
N ARG A 4 2.73 -7.59 1.33
CA ARG A 4 2.76 -7.04 2.70
C ARG A 4 4.16 -6.60 3.12
N ASP A 5 5.18 -7.37 2.75
CA ASP A 5 6.57 -7.04 3.12
C ASP A 5 7.07 -5.77 2.41
N LEU A 6 6.69 -5.58 1.14
CA LEU A 6 6.94 -4.33 0.43
C LEU A 6 6.14 -3.19 1.07
N PHE A 7 4.86 -3.39 1.34
CA PHE A 7 3.99 -2.37 1.92
C PHE A 7 4.52 -1.89 3.28
N TYR A 8 4.95 -2.81 4.15
CA TYR A 8 5.63 -2.48 5.40
C TYR A 8 6.91 -1.69 5.15
N ARG A 9 7.81 -2.21 4.30
CA ARG A 9 9.08 -1.55 4.00
C ARG A 9 8.87 -0.09 3.58
N ILE A 10 8.02 0.18 2.59
CA ILE A 10 7.79 1.54 2.10
C ILE A 10 7.07 2.43 3.13
N ASN A 11 6.20 1.88 3.99
CA ASN A 11 5.54 2.65 5.05
C ASN A 11 6.43 2.85 6.29
N SER A 12 7.57 2.18 6.37
CA SER A 12 8.57 2.29 7.45
C SER A 12 9.85 3.04 7.01
N ASP A 13 10.00 3.27 5.70
CA ASP A 13 11.19 3.88 5.12
C ASP A 13 11.18 5.40 5.31
N GLU A 14 12.31 5.96 5.77
CA GLU A 14 12.44 7.39 6.06
C GLU A 14 12.32 8.27 4.83
N ARG A 15 12.80 7.80 3.68
CA ARG A 15 12.77 8.56 2.44
C ARG A 15 11.39 8.50 1.79
N VAL A 16 10.72 7.36 1.82
CA VAL A 16 9.35 7.25 1.27
C VAL A 16 8.36 8.05 2.12
N MET A 17 8.53 8.02 3.45
CA MET A 17 7.60 8.65 4.39
C MET A 17 8.01 10.08 4.78
N GLU A 18 8.96 10.71 4.10
CA GLU A 18 9.52 12.04 4.42
C GLU A 18 8.44 13.11 4.66
N PHE A 19 7.35 13.06 3.90
CA PHE A 19 6.26 14.04 3.96
C PHE A 19 5.01 13.54 4.70
N PHE A 20 5.08 12.36 5.30
CA PHE A 20 3.99 11.80 6.09
C PHE A 20 4.20 12.09 7.58
N PRO A 21 3.12 12.24 8.37
CA PRO A 21 3.21 12.61 9.78
C PRO A 21 3.87 11.53 10.66
N PHE A 22 3.93 10.29 10.19
CA PHE A 22 4.54 9.17 10.90
C PHE A 22 4.90 8.03 9.95
N ARG A 23 5.83 7.18 10.41
CA ARG A 23 6.13 5.87 9.82
C ARG A 23 5.28 4.80 10.49
N ARG A 24 4.92 3.75 9.76
CA ARG A 24 4.17 2.60 10.30
C ARG A 24 5.13 1.51 10.74
N ASP A 25 4.82 0.90 11.88
CA ASP A 25 5.35 -0.41 12.21
C ASP A 25 4.67 -1.51 11.37
N ARG A 26 5.06 -2.77 11.59
CA ARG A 26 4.53 -3.91 10.84
C ARG A 26 3.02 -4.06 11.03
N ALA A 27 2.53 -3.95 12.26
CA ALA A 27 1.11 -4.15 12.57
C ALA A 27 0.25 -3.04 11.95
N ALA A 28 0.67 -1.78 12.07
CA ALA A 28 -0.02 -0.64 11.49
C ALA A 28 0.01 -0.67 9.95
N ALA A 29 1.11 -1.13 9.34
CA ALA A 29 1.19 -1.29 7.89
C ALA A 29 0.25 -2.41 7.41
N ASP A 30 0.23 -3.56 8.10
CA ASP A 30 -0.66 -4.67 7.77
C ASP A 30 -2.14 -4.28 7.89
N ALA A 31 -2.52 -3.59 8.96
CA ALA A 31 -3.87 -3.07 9.15
C ALA A 31 -4.27 -2.08 8.05
N LYS A 32 -3.36 -1.18 7.65
CA LYS A 32 -3.66 -0.21 6.59
C LYS A 32 -3.83 -0.88 5.22
N MET A 33 -3.08 -1.95 4.95
CA MET A 33 -3.27 -2.73 3.73
C MET A 33 -4.63 -3.44 3.73
N ASP A 34 -5.11 -3.90 4.88
CA ASP A 34 -6.44 -4.50 4.99
C ASP A 34 -7.57 -3.48 4.76
N GLU A 35 -7.42 -2.23 5.24
CA GLU A 35 -8.34 -1.13 4.88
C GLU A 35 -8.38 -0.89 3.36
N PHE A 36 -7.23 -0.81 2.69
CA PHE A 36 -7.19 -0.63 1.23
C PHE A 36 -7.88 -1.76 0.47
N ARG A 37 -7.73 -3.00 0.95
CA ARG A 37 -8.41 -4.17 0.36
C ARG A 37 -9.91 -4.13 0.58
N ALA A 38 -10.36 -3.64 1.75
CA ALA A 38 -11.77 -3.48 2.05
C ALA A 38 -12.42 -2.45 1.11
N TRP A 39 -11.79 -1.28 0.93
CA TRP A 39 -12.27 -0.26 -0.01
C TRP A 39 -12.34 -0.76 -1.45
N ILE A 40 -11.30 -1.48 -1.91
CA ILE A 40 -11.34 -2.10 -3.25
C ILE A 40 -12.52 -3.07 -3.41
N ALA A 41 -12.82 -3.86 -2.36
CA ALA A 41 -13.93 -4.81 -2.40
C ALA A 41 -15.30 -4.12 -2.39
N GLU A 42 -15.40 -2.96 -1.76
CA GLU A 42 -16.61 -2.14 -1.67
C GLU A 42 -16.86 -1.35 -2.97
N ASP A 43 -15.86 -0.60 -3.42
CA ASP A 43 -15.99 0.37 -4.52
C ASP A 43 -15.74 -0.25 -5.90
N GLY A 44 -15.12 -1.42 -5.94
CA GLY A 44 -14.67 -2.08 -7.17
C GLY A 44 -13.40 -1.47 -7.79
N TYR A 45 -12.82 -0.46 -7.15
CA TYR A 45 -11.54 0.18 -7.50
C TYR A 45 -10.81 0.66 -6.25
N GLY A 46 -9.52 0.98 -6.35
CA GLY A 46 -8.75 1.48 -5.21
C GLY A 46 -7.24 1.52 -5.47
N PHE A 47 -6.45 1.59 -4.40
CA PHE A 47 -4.98 1.50 -4.45
C PHE A 47 -4.49 0.09 -4.80
N ALA A 48 -4.27 -0.15 -6.09
CA ALA A 48 -3.75 -1.41 -6.58
C ALA A 48 -2.21 -1.48 -6.46
N ALA A 49 -1.67 -2.71 -6.41
CA ALA A 49 -0.25 -2.95 -6.54
C ALA A 49 0.24 -2.60 -7.96
N ALA A 50 1.29 -1.79 -8.06
CA ALA A 50 1.99 -1.54 -9.31
C ALA A 50 3.04 -2.64 -9.50
N GLU A 51 2.91 -3.43 -10.56
CA GLU A 51 3.86 -4.50 -10.90
C GLU A 51 4.63 -4.20 -12.19
N ILE A 52 5.92 -4.56 -12.22
CA ILE A 52 6.70 -4.66 -13.47
C ILE A 52 6.25 -5.95 -14.20
N ILE A 53 5.82 -5.84 -15.46
CA ILE A 53 5.18 -6.94 -16.20
C ILE A 53 6.13 -8.15 -16.36
N GLU A 54 7.39 -7.89 -16.69
CA GLU A 54 8.39 -8.92 -16.98
C GLU A 54 8.78 -9.73 -15.74
N THR A 55 8.90 -9.06 -14.59
CA THR A 55 9.42 -9.67 -13.35
C THR A 55 8.32 -10.02 -12.36
N ARG A 56 7.10 -9.51 -12.57
CA ARG A 56 6.00 -9.56 -11.58
C ARG A 56 6.38 -8.97 -10.23
N GLN A 57 7.40 -8.12 -10.20
CA GLN A 57 7.84 -7.46 -9.00
C GLN A 57 6.87 -6.33 -8.69
N CYS A 58 6.25 -6.38 -7.52
CA CYS A 58 5.53 -5.23 -6.97
C CYS A 58 6.54 -4.13 -6.60
N ILE A 59 6.27 -2.91 -7.05
CA ILE A 59 7.15 -1.74 -6.89
C ILE A 59 6.49 -0.59 -6.13
N GLY A 60 5.22 -0.73 -5.76
CA GLY A 60 4.48 0.28 -5.01
C GLY A 60 2.99 0.08 -5.17
N PHE A 61 2.22 1.09 -4.75
CA PHE A 61 0.78 1.06 -4.78
C PHE A 61 0.27 2.41 -5.29
N VAL A 62 -0.68 2.36 -6.22
CA VAL A 62 -1.24 3.56 -6.85
C VAL A 62 -2.66 3.25 -7.29
N GLY A 63 -3.52 4.26 -7.26
CA GLY A 63 -4.90 4.09 -7.66
C GLY A 63 -5.74 5.29 -7.34
N LEU A 64 -7.05 5.06 -7.33
CA LEU A 64 -8.05 6.05 -6.98
C LEU A 64 -8.53 5.78 -5.55
N LEU A 65 -8.94 6.83 -4.86
CA LEU A 65 -9.64 6.76 -3.59
C LEU A 65 -10.74 7.80 -3.67
N ASP A 66 -11.97 7.40 -3.37
CA ASP A 66 -13.04 8.36 -3.10
C ASP A 66 -12.89 8.82 -1.64
N PRO A 67 -12.59 10.12 -1.40
CA PRO A 67 -12.41 10.62 -0.05
C PRO A 67 -13.72 11.02 0.64
N ASP A 68 -14.86 11.00 -0.07
CA ASP A 68 -16.15 11.52 0.38
C ASP A 68 -17.03 10.46 1.07
#